data_AF-G7J9S6-F1
#
_entry.id   AF-G7J9S6-F1
#
_cell.length_a   1.000
_cell.length_b   1.000
_cell.length_c   1.000
_cell.angle_alpha   90.00
_cell.angle_beta   90.00
_cell.angle_gamma   90.00
#
_symmetry.space_group_name_H-M   'P 1'
#
loop_
_entity.id
_entity.type
_entity.pdbx_description
1 polymer ?
#
loop_
_entity_poly.entity_id
_entity_poly.type
_entity_poly.pdbx_seq_one_letter_code
_entity_poly.pdbx_strand_id
1 'polypeptide(L)'
;MKIAIEGCMHGDLDNVYKTLQHLEKTNNTKIDLLLCCGDFQAVRNKNDLKSLNVPDKFLSMNSFWKYYSGLEVAPYPTIFIGGNHEASNYLWELYYGGWAAPNIFFLGAAGVVKFGNIRIGGLSGIYKHHDYKLGHFERPPYNHNTIKSVYHVREYDVRKLIQVKEPIDIFLSHDWPVRITDHGDWEQLVRRKPYFQQEIEEKRLGSKAAAQLLEKLKPQYWFSAHLHCRFAALVQHGEGGPVTKFLALDKCLPGRDFLQVVEIESEPGPYEIQYDEEWLAITRNLNYVFPLTPKAADFRGVNFEMEDCRKWVKSKLQERGCKPPEFVRTVPCYDPSQADVNGDSSVNPRNPQTEYLLRLLELPYLLDRNSEGKDVSPYSSLIPRGPADNNSEDIPIDDVDDDDDEGLPTET
;
A
#
# COMPACT_ATOMS: atom_id res chain seq x y z
N MET A 1 -11.40 -16.35 12.15
CA MET A 1 -11.05 -14.93 12.41
C MET A 1 -12.05 -14.02 11.71
N LYS A 2 -12.45 -12.90 12.34
CA LYS A 2 -13.30 -11.88 11.72
C LYS A 2 -12.49 -10.66 11.36
N ILE A 3 -12.43 -10.34 10.07
CA ILE A 3 -11.60 -9.27 9.53
C ILE A 3 -12.50 -8.21 8.91
N ALA A 4 -12.34 -6.97 9.35
CA ALA A 4 -12.97 -5.83 8.72
C ALA A 4 -12.10 -5.35 7.55
N ILE A 5 -12.73 -5.10 6.40
CA ILE A 5 -12.12 -4.57 5.20
C ILE A 5 -12.69 -3.17 4.99
N GLU A 6 -11.81 -2.20 4.80
CA GLU A 6 -12.12 -0.80 4.55
C GLU A 6 -11.53 -0.36 3.20
N GLY A 7 -12.29 0.45 2.46
CA GLY A 7 -11.93 0.96 1.15
C GLY A 7 -10.88 2.07 1.19
N CYS A 8 -11.33 3.32 1.02
CA CYS A 8 -10.49 4.53 1.15
C CYS A 8 -10.77 5.27 2.46
N MET A 9 -9.77 5.33 3.33
CA MET A 9 -9.90 5.90 4.68
C MET A 9 -9.96 7.43 4.68
N HIS A 10 -9.23 8.09 3.77
CA HIS A 10 -9.01 9.54 3.70
C HIS A 10 -8.67 10.20 5.04
N GLY A 11 -7.95 9.48 5.91
CA GLY A 11 -7.55 9.94 7.24
C GLY A 11 -8.67 9.99 8.29
N ASP A 12 -9.88 9.47 8.02
CA ASP A 12 -11.02 9.48 8.96
C ASP A 12 -11.05 8.22 9.86
N LEU A 13 -9.93 7.96 10.53
CA LEU A 13 -9.79 6.77 11.39
C LEU A 13 -10.79 6.79 12.55
N ASP A 14 -11.16 7.98 13.04
CA ASP A 14 -12.04 8.12 14.21
C ASP A 14 -13.43 7.54 13.89
N ASN A 15 -13.98 7.84 12.71
CA ASN A 15 -15.30 7.35 12.31
C ASN A 15 -15.28 5.87 11.92
N VAL A 16 -14.22 5.40 11.24
CA VAL A 16 -14.08 3.96 10.94
C VAL A 16 -14.01 3.14 12.22
N TYR A 17 -13.17 3.52 13.18
CA TYR A 17 -13.06 2.80 14.44
C TYR A 17 -14.34 2.86 15.27
N LYS A 18 -15.03 4.01 15.35
CA LYS A 18 -16.35 4.10 16.01
C LYS A 18 -17.40 3.21 15.35
N THR A 19 -17.38 3.13 14.02
CA THR A 19 -18.29 2.27 13.25
C THR A 19 -18.05 0.80 13.58
N LEU A 20 -16.79 0.36 13.61
CA LEU A 20 -16.43 -1.00 13.99
C LEU A 20 -16.84 -1.35 15.42
N GLN A 21 -16.59 -0.45 16.37
CA GLN A 21 -17.02 -0.64 17.76
C GLN A 21 -18.54 -0.71 17.90
N HIS A 22 -19.27 0.07 17.10
CA HIS A 22 -20.73 -0.01 17.05
C HIS A 22 -21.18 -1.37 16.47
N LEU A 23 -20.56 -1.83 15.39
CA LEU A 23 -20.83 -3.14 14.78
C LEU A 23 -20.56 -4.30 15.76
N GLU A 24 -19.45 -4.27 16.50
CA GLU A 24 -19.14 -5.27 17.53
C GLU A 24 -20.24 -5.35 18.60
N LYS A 25 -20.67 -4.18 19.11
CA LYS A 25 -21.73 -4.09 20.12
C LYS A 25 -23.07 -4.57 19.59
N THR A 26 -23.48 -4.11 18.42
CA THR A 26 -24.80 -4.41 17.84
C THR A 26 -24.91 -5.88 17.43
N ASN A 27 -23.83 -6.46 16.89
CA ASN A 27 -23.84 -7.85 16.40
C ASN A 27 -23.29 -8.86 17.41
N ASN A 28 -22.96 -8.43 18.63
CA ASN A 28 -22.31 -9.23 19.66
C ASN A 28 -21.14 -10.07 19.09
N THR A 29 -20.26 -9.38 18.38
CA THR A 29 -19.14 -9.98 17.67
C THR A 29 -17.83 -9.31 18.06
N LYS A 30 -16.72 -10.01 17.87
CA LYS A 30 -15.38 -9.46 17.96
C LYS A 30 -14.76 -9.36 16.58
N ILE A 31 -14.10 -8.25 16.30
CA ILE A 31 -13.30 -8.00 15.10
C ILE A 31 -11.84 -8.16 15.51
N ASP A 32 -11.12 -9.00 14.77
CA ASP A 32 -9.75 -9.39 15.09
C ASP A 32 -8.71 -8.51 14.38
N LEU A 33 -9.05 -7.98 13.20
CA LEU A 33 -8.15 -7.22 12.32
C LEU A 33 -8.96 -6.24 11.46
N LEU A 34 -8.38 -5.06 11.20
CA LEU A 34 -8.81 -4.12 10.17
C LEU A 34 -7.79 -4.11 9.03
N LEU A 35 -8.25 -4.27 7.79
CA LEU A 35 -7.46 -4.11 6.57
C LEU A 35 -7.95 -2.89 5.79
N CYS A 36 -7.06 -1.95 5.49
CA CYS A 36 -7.36 -0.74 4.71
C CYS A 36 -6.69 -0.82 3.34
N CYS A 37 -7.49 -0.60 2.28
CA CYS A 37 -7.04 -0.77 0.90
C CYS A 37 -6.36 0.46 0.30
N GLY A 38 -6.12 1.52 1.08
CA GLY A 38 -5.33 2.68 0.68
C GLY A 38 -5.99 4.00 1.03
N ASP A 39 -5.40 5.07 0.51
CA ASP A 39 -5.72 6.46 0.88
C ASP A 39 -5.83 6.61 2.40
N PHE A 40 -4.87 6.02 3.12
CA PHE A 40 -4.88 5.97 4.57
C PHE A 40 -4.62 7.34 5.19
N GLN A 41 -3.81 8.16 4.51
CA GLN A 41 -3.41 9.50 4.93
C GLN A 41 -2.74 9.52 6.31
N ALA A 42 -1.61 8.81 6.42
CA ALA A 42 -0.78 8.75 7.63
C ALA A 42 -0.04 10.07 7.97
N VAL A 43 -0.75 11.19 8.04
CA VAL A 43 -0.20 12.54 8.26
C VAL A 43 0.12 12.76 9.74
N ARG A 44 1.41 12.87 10.09
CA ARG A 44 1.86 13.05 11.49
C ARG A 44 1.87 14.51 11.92
N ASN A 45 2.18 15.41 10.99
CA ASN A 45 2.30 16.86 11.19
C ASN A 45 2.09 17.64 9.88
N LYS A 46 2.14 18.97 9.96
CA LYS A 46 1.94 19.86 8.81
C LYS A 46 3.01 19.74 7.71
N ASN A 47 4.21 19.23 8.01
CA ASN A 47 5.21 18.98 6.97
C ASN A 47 4.81 17.77 6.10
N ASP A 48 4.18 16.75 6.68
CA ASP A 48 3.66 15.61 5.92
C ASP A 48 2.52 16.03 4.97
N LEU A 49 1.73 17.08 5.30
CA LEU A 49 0.70 17.63 4.39
C LEU A 49 1.29 18.12 3.06
N LYS A 50 2.53 18.59 3.05
CA LYS A 50 3.23 19.01 1.82
C LYS A 50 3.60 17.82 0.92
N SER A 51 3.48 16.61 1.45
CA SER A 51 3.73 15.35 0.77
C SER A 51 2.45 14.60 0.42
N LEU A 52 1.29 15.25 0.58
CA LEU A 52 -0.02 14.73 0.21
C LEU A 52 -0.45 15.34 -1.14
N ASN A 53 -0.72 14.50 -2.14
CA ASN A 53 -1.18 14.99 -3.45
C ASN A 53 -2.69 15.25 -3.47
N VAL A 54 -3.13 16.35 -2.86
CA VAL A 54 -4.53 16.81 -2.93
C VAL A 54 -4.58 18.30 -3.20
N PRO A 55 -5.66 18.83 -3.81
CA PRO A 55 -5.88 20.26 -3.89
C PRO A 55 -5.81 20.94 -2.51
N ASP A 56 -5.22 22.14 -2.43
CA ASP A 56 -4.98 22.85 -1.15
C ASP A 56 -6.23 22.98 -0.27
N LYS A 57 -7.41 23.16 -0.88
CA LYS A 57 -8.69 23.29 -0.18
C LYS A 57 -9.10 22.02 0.59
N PHE A 58 -8.54 20.87 0.25
CA PHE A 58 -8.81 19.58 0.87
C PHE A 58 -7.71 19.13 1.84
N LEU A 59 -6.62 19.91 1.99
CA LEU A 59 -5.57 19.59 2.95
C LEU A 59 -6.08 19.72 4.39
N SER A 60 -6.07 18.60 5.10
CA SER A 60 -6.48 18.53 6.50
C SER A 60 -5.62 17.54 7.27
N MET A 61 -5.32 17.86 8.54
CA MET A 61 -4.58 16.97 9.44
C MET A 61 -5.37 15.69 9.79
N ASN A 62 -6.71 15.72 9.65
CA ASN A 62 -7.64 14.66 10.03
C ASN A 62 -7.29 14.03 11.40
N SER A 63 -7.29 12.69 11.55
CA SER A 63 -7.14 12.05 12.87
C SER A 63 -5.86 11.24 13.09
N PHE A 64 -5.10 10.86 12.05
CA PHE A 64 -3.93 9.97 12.20
C PHE A 64 -2.89 10.47 13.23
N TRP A 65 -2.60 11.76 13.26
CA TRP A 65 -1.63 12.35 14.21
C TRP A 65 -1.96 12.08 15.69
N LYS A 66 -3.24 11.86 16.03
CA LYS A 66 -3.67 11.49 17.40
C LYS A 66 -3.19 10.09 17.78
N TYR A 67 -3.27 9.15 16.84
CA TYR A 67 -2.79 7.78 17.00
C TYR A 67 -1.26 7.73 17.01
N TYR A 68 -0.62 8.47 16.11
CA TYR A 68 0.84 8.61 16.07
C TYR A 68 1.41 9.20 17.37
N SER A 69 0.72 10.18 17.98
CA SER A 69 1.14 10.81 19.24
C SER A 69 0.86 9.97 20.49
N GLY A 70 -0.02 8.97 20.39
CA GLY A 70 -0.53 8.20 21.53
C GLY A 70 -1.63 8.91 22.32
N LEU A 71 -2.19 10.01 21.78
CA LEU A 71 -3.39 10.65 22.33
C LEU A 71 -4.60 9.72 22.20
N GLU A 72 -4.69 9.00 21.08
CA GLU A 72 -5.67 7.95 20.82
C GLU A 72 -4.96 6.61 20.63
N VAL A 73 -5.67 5.51 20.90
CA VAL A 73 -5.18 4.14 20.72
C VAL A 73 -6.04 3.45 19.68
N ALA A 74 -5.41 2.88 18.65
CA ALA A 74 -6.13 2.11 17.64
C ALA A 74 -6.73 0.85 18.29
N PRO A 75 -8.07 0.71 18.30
CA PRO A 75 -8.75 -0.35 19.04
C PRO A 75 -8.57 -1.75 18.43
N TYR A 76 -8.17 -1.81 17.15
CA TYR A 76 -7.93 -3.05 16.42
C TYR A 76 -6.54 -3.01 15.80
N PRO A 77 -5.83 -4.15 15.75
CA PRO A 77 -4.71 -4.30 14.83
C PRO A 77 -5.18 -3.86 13.44
N THR A 78 -4.45 -2.92 12.86
CA THR A 78 -4.80 -2.32 11.56
C THR A 78 -3.64 -2.51 10.62
N ILE A 79 -3.85 -3.14 9.46
CA ILE A 79 -2.87 -3.22 8.38
C ILE A 79 -3.38 -2.40 7.21
N PHE A 80 -2.52 -1.57 6.62
CA PHE A 80 -2.88 -0.78 5.45
C PHE A 80 -1.80 -0.85 4.36
N ILE A 81 -2.23 -0.67 3.11
CA ILE A 81 -1.38 -0.32 1.97
C ILE A 81 -1.58 1.17 1.64
N GLY A 82 -0.70 1.75 0.83
CA GLY A 82 -0.83 3.14 0.39
C GLY A 82 -1.71 3.27 -0.84
N GLY A 83 -2.45 4.37 -0.96
CA GLY A 83 -3.12 4.80 -2.20
C GLY A 83 -2.40 5.96 -2.90
N ASN A 84 -3.16 6.89 -3.50
CA ASN A 84 -2.65 8.11 -4.12
C ASN A 84 -2.71 9.35 -3.21
N HIS A 85 -3.53 9.31 -2.16
CA HIS A 85 -3.60 10.34 -1.13
C HIS A 85 -2.85 9.89 0.12
N GLU A 86 -1.53 9.99 0.09
CA GLU A 86 -0.69 9.57 1.22
C GLU A 86 0.30 10.63 1.66
N ALA A 87 0.70 10.59 2.93
CA ALA A 87 1.92 11.23 3.40
C ALA A 87 3.14 10.47 2.83
N SER A 88 3.44 10.65 1.54
CA SER A 88 4.39 9.80 0.82
C SER A 88 5.82 9.88 1.38
N ASN A 89 6.19 11.01 1.99
CA ASN A 89 7.44 11.14 2.72
C ASN A 89 7.51 10.17 3.93
N TYR A 90 6.43 10.04 4.70
CA TYR A 90 6.42 9.12 5.84
C TYR A 90 6.36 7.66 5.38
N LEU A 91 5.54 7.35 4.37
CA LEU A 91 5.46 5.98 3.84
C LEU A 91 6.80 5.54 3.22
N TRP A 92 7.59 6.47 2.68
CA TRP A 92 8.94 6.18 2.22
C TRP A 92 9.88 5.76 3.35
N GLU A 93 9.78 6.38 4.55
CA GLU A 93 10.53 5.95 5.74
C GLU A 93 10.26 4.47 6.09
N LEU A 94 9.07 3.98 5.73
CA LEU A 94 8.57 2.63 5.98
C LEU A 94 8.43 1.81 4.68
N TYR A 95 9.28 2.04 3.67
CA TYR A 95 9.21 1.36 2.37
C TYR A 95 9.11 -0.18 2.46
N TYR A 96 9.83 -0.79 3.42
CA TYR A 96 9.84 -2.24 3.65
C TYR A 96 8.72 -2.73 4.60
N GLY A 97 7.80 -1.85 4.98
CA GLY A 97 6.76 -2.07 5.98
C GLY A 97 7.22 -1.81 7.42
N GLY A 98 6.27 -1.55 8.30
CA GLY A 98 6.50 -1.30 9.73
C GLY A 98 5.32 -0.60 10.40
N TRP A 99 5.40 -0.44 11.72
CA TRP A 99 4.36 0.27 12.48
C TRP A 99 4.40 1.76 12.15
N ALA A 100 3.30 2.27 11.59
CA ALA A 100 3.09 3.69 11.34
C ALA A 100 2.61 4.42 12.61
N ALA A 101 1.94 3.70 13.51
CA ALA A 101 1.58 4.14 14.86
C ALA A 101 1.40 2.87 15.71
N PRO A 102 1.24 2.97 17.05
CA PRO A 102 0.93 1.80 17.87
C PRO A 102 -0.31 1.08 17.32
N ASN A 103 -0.19 -0.23 17.08
CA ASN A 103 -1.24 -1.10 16.55
C ASN A 103 -1.72 -0.80 15.11
N ILE A 104 -1.02 0.09 14.38
CA ILE A 104 -1.26 0.42 12.96
C ILE A 104 0.01 0.11 12.14
N PHE A 105 -0.08 -0.88 11.24
CA PHE A 105 1.04 -1.40 10.46
C PHE A 105 0.89 -1.06 8.98
N PHE A 106 1.87 -0.36 8.42
CA PHE A 106 2.00 -0.16 6.98
C PHE A 106 2.66 -1.38 6.36
N LEU A 107 2.06 -1.95 5.32
CA LEU A 107 2.60 -3.15 4.66
C LEU A 107 3.88 -2.87 3.85
N GLY A 108 4.15 -1.61 3.51
CA GLY A 108 5.27 -1.18 2.66
C GLY A 108 4.82 -0.84 1.24
N ALA A 109 5.76 -0.46 0.37
CA ALA A 109 5.47 -0.25 -1.06
C ALA A 109 4.93 -1.54 -1.72
N ALA A 110 5.45 -2.68 -1.27
CA ALA A 110 4.88 -4.01 -1.44
C ALA A 110 5.32 -4.84 -0.24
N GLY A 111 4.51 -5.82 0.17
CA GLY A 111 4.82 -6.65 1.34
C GLY A 111 4.00 -7.91 1.44
N VAL A 112 4.52 -8.88 2.21
CA VAL A 112 3.74 -10.00 2.74
C VAL A 112 4.07 -10.16 4.22
N VAL A 113 3.02 -10.26 5.04
CA VAL A 113 3.12 -10.53 6.48
C VAL A 113 2.20 -11.69 6.87
N LYS A 114 2.44 -12.25 8.04
CA LYS A 114 1.54 -13.21 8.67
C LYS A 114 0.73 -12.53 9.76
N PHE A 115 -0.52 -12.94 9.91
CA PHE A 115 -1.37 -12.55 11.04
C PHE A 115 -2.07 -13.79 11.57
N GLY A 116 -1.63 -14.30 12.72
CA GLY A 116 -1.95 -15.67 13.10
C GLY A 116 -1.39 -16.67 12.08
N ASN A 117 -2.24 -17.51 11.50
CA ASN A 117 -1.84 -18.51 10.50
C ASN A 117 -2.08 -18.07 9.04
N ILE A 118 -2.69 -16.90 8.79
CA ILE A 118 -2.96 -16.42 7.42
C ILE A 118 -1.83 -15.54 6.88
N ARG A 119 -1.64 -15.56 5.57
CA ARG A 119 -0.69 -14.70 4.84
C ARG A 119 -1.42 -13.58 4.13
N ILE A 120 -0.99 -12.35 4.39
CA ILE A 120 -1.57 -11.13 3.85
C ILE A 120 -0.51 -10.45 2.99
N GLY A 121 -0.73 -10.41 1.68
CA GLY A 121 0.09 -9.70 0.72
C GLY A 121 -0.53 -8.38 0.29
N GLY A 122 0.27 -7.48 -0.26
CA GLY A 122 -0.28 -6.28 -0.86
C GLY A 122 0.71 -5.45 -1.65
N LEU A 123 0.14 -4.61 -2.51
CA LEU A 123 0.81 -3.67 -3.39
C LEU A 123 0.24 -2.27 -3.16
N SER A 124 1.08 -1.35 -2.72
CA SER A 124 0.70 0.05 -2.50
C SER A 124 0.77 0.86 -3.80
N GLY A 125 -0.08 1.88 -3.90
CA GLY A 125 -0.06 2.86 -4.96
C GLY A 125 -1.04 2.60 -6.11
N ILE A 126 -0.97 3.45 -7.12
CA ILE A 126 -1.75 3.32 -8.37
C ILE A 126 -0.87 3.11 -9.59
N TYR A 127 -1.37 2.39 -10.58
CA TYR A 127 -0.64 2.08 -11.80
C TYR A 127 -0.71 3.21 -12.82
N LYS A 128 0.45 3.76 -13.18
CA LYS A 128 0.61 4.60 -14.38
C LYS A 128 1.70 4.03 -15.27
N HIS A 129 1.36 3.80 -16.53
CA HIS A 129 2.20 3.04 -17.45
C HIS A 129 3.58 3.68 -17.72
N HIS A 130 3.64 5.02 -17.74
CA HIS A 130 4.86 5.79 -18.02
C HIS A 130 5.87 5.73 -16.87
N ASP A 131 5.41 5.60 -15.63
CA ASP A 131 6.27 5.50 -14.44
C ASP A 131 6.60 4.05 -14.05
N TYR A 132 5.81 3.08 -14.52
CA TYR A 132 5.92 1.68 -14.10
C TYR A 132 7.34 1.09 -14.23
N LYS A 133 8.07 1.49 -15.27
CA LYS A 133 9.42 1.00 -15.54
C LYS A 133 10.53 1.80 -14.85
N LEU A 134 10.22 2.91 -14.22
CA LEU A 134 11.22 3.75 -13.55
C LEU A 134 11.64 3.14 -12.20
N GLY A 135 12.60 3.75 -11.54
CA GLY A 135 12.86 3.49 -10.13
C GLY A 135 12.12 4.45 -9.21
N HIS A 136 12.39 4.34 -7.91
CA HIS A 136 11.91 5.23 -6.86
C HIS A 136 12.95 6.34 -6.60
N PHE A 137 12.91 7.39 -7.39
CA PHE A 137 13.87 8.50 -7.40
C PHE A 137 13.37 9.76 -6.68
N GLU A 138 12.09 9.79 -6.34
CA GLU A 138 11.38 10.94 -5.80
C GLU A 138 11.78 11.17 -4.33
N ARG A 139 12.09 12.42 -3.97
CA ARG A 139 12.39 12.81 -2.58
C ARG A 139 11.77 14.16 -2.26
N PRO A 140 11.38 14.41 -0.99
CA PRO A 140 11.00 15.75 -0.55
C PRO A 140 12.16 16.76 -0.70
N PRO A 141 11.87 18.05 -0.93
CA PRO A 141 10.56 18.59 -1.26
C PRO A 141 10.12 18.12 -2.66
N TYR A 142 8.90 17.60 -2.76
CA TYR A 142 8.35 17.15 -4.03
C TYR A 142 7.93 18.33 -4.89
N ASN A 143 8.10 18.19 -6.20
CA ASN A 143 7.50 19.09 -7.18
C ASN A 143 6.18 18.47 -7.69
N HIS A 144 5.48 19.18 -8.58
CA HIS A 144 4.18 18.73 -9.11
C HIS A 144 4.21 17.34 -9.78
N ASN A 145 5.35 16.95 -10.37
CA ASN A 145 5.49 15.65 -11.01
C ASN A 145 5.91 14.57 -10.00
N THR A 146 6.91 14.85 -9.16
CA THR A 146 7.42 13.86 -8.20
C THR A 146 6.46 13.55 -7.06
N ILE A 147 5.57 14.49 -6.72
CA ILE A 147 4.50 14.23 -5.74
C ILE A 147 3.46 13.24 -6.28
N LYS A 148 3.26 13.19 -7.59
CA LYS A 148 2.38 12.23 -8.25
C LYS A 148 3.09 10.89 -8.45
N SER A 149 4.31 10.93 -8.97
CA SER A 149 5.02 9.71 -9.32
C SER A 149 5.45 8.87 -8.10
N VAL A 150 5.66 9.47 -6.93
CA VAL A 150 6.14 8.76 -5.71
C VAL A 150 5.22 7.62 -5.26
N TYR A 151 3.91 7.73 -5.47
CA TYR A 151 2.94 6.68 -5.12
C TYR A 151 2.55 5.80 -6.31
N HIS A 152 3.14 6.00 -7.49
CA HIS A 152 2.86 5.13 -8.62
C HIS A 152 3.54 3.76 -8.44
N VAL A 153 2.84 2.68 -8.82
CA VAL A 153 3.37 1.31 -8.78
C VAL A 153 4.63 1.18 -9.65
N ARG A 154 5.66 0.45 -9.17
CA ARG A 154 6.89 0.14 -9.92
C ARG A 154 7.01 -1.34 -10.26
N GLU A 155 7.63 -1.64 -11.41
CA GLU A 155 7.92 -3.01 -11.85
C GLU A 155 8.77 -3.76 -10.80
N TYR A 156 9.68 -3.07 -10.13
CA TYR A 156 10.49 -3.65 -9.07
C TYR A 156 9.65 -4.29 -7.96
N ASP A 157 8.63 -3.57 -7.49
CA ASP A 157 7.75 -4.03 -6.41
C ASP A 157 6.88 -5.21 -6.86
N VAL A 158 6.32 -5.12 -8.06
CA VAL A 158 5.54 -6.20 -8.68
C VAL A 158 6.39 -7.45 -8.88
N ARG A 159 7.64 -7.31 -9.34
CA ARG A 159 8.53 -8.46 -9.57
C ARG A 159 8.94 -9.15 -8.29
N LYS A 160 9.09 -8.43 -7.17
CA LYS A 160 9.27 -9.06 -5.84
C LYS A 160 8.07 -9.96 -5.53
N LEU A 161 6.85 -9.43 -5.65
CA LEU A 161 5.62 -10.18 -5.37
C LEU A 161 5.43 -11.38 -6.31
N ILE A 162 5.79 -11.28 -7.59
CA ILE A 162 5.75 -12.42 -8.53
C ILE A 162 6.62 -13.61 -8.07
N GLN A 163 7.66 -13.37 -7.26
CA GLN A 163 8.52 -14.43 -6.74
C GLN A 163 7.87 -15.25 -5.61
N VAL A 164 6.76 -14.79 -5.03
CA VAL A 164 6.04 -15.52 -3.99
C VAL A 164 5.49 -16.82 -4.57
N LYS A 165 5.84 -17.94 -3.93
CA LYS A 165 5.43 -19.29 -4.31
C LYS A 165 4.46 -19.89 -3.32
N GLU A 166 4.58 -19.56 -2.03
CA GLU A 166 3.61 -20.03 -1.04
C GLU A 166 2.25 -19.35 -1.23
N PRO A 167 1.13 -20.04 -0.93
CA PRO A 167 -0.20 -19.46 -1.04
C PRO A 167 -0.35 -18.18 -0.22
N ILE A 168 -1.08 -17.21 -0.77
CA ILE A 168 -1.52 -16.01 -0.07
C ILE A 168 -3.01 -16.13 0.17
N ASP A 169 -3.47 -15.85 1.39
CA ASP A 169 -4.89 -15.92 1.72
C ASP A 169 -5.61 -14.64 1.31
N ILE A 170 -5.01 -13.49 1.60
CA ILE A 170 -5.57 -12.17 1.31
C ILE A 170 -4.54 -11.33 0.56
N PHE A 171 -4.95 -10.70 -0.53
CA PHE A 171 -4.14 -9.72 -1.24
C PHE A 171 -4.83 -8.36 -1.31
N LEU A 172 -4.08 -7.29 -1.07
CA LEU A 172 -4.56 -5.90 -1.12
C LEU A 172 -3.92 -5.16 -2.30
N SER A 173 -4.72 -4.42 -3.06
CA SER A 173 -4.23 -3.39 -3.99
C SER A 173 -5.15 -2.18 -3.94
N HIS A 174 -4.63 -0.97 -4.06
CA HIS A 174 -5.49 0.21 -4.02
C HIS A 174 -6.36 0.29 -5.28
N ASP A 175 -5.72 0.28 -6.43
CA ASP A 175 -6.40 0.18 -7.72
C ASP A 175 -6.89 -1.25 -8.00
N TRP A 176 -7.91 -1.35 -8.86
CA TRP A 176 -8.50 -2.64 -9.22
C TRP A 176 -7.64 -3.35 -10.25
N PRO A 177 -7.55 -4.69 -10.25
CA PRO A 177 -7.02 -5.43 -11.38
C PRO A 177 -7.79 -5.11 -12.67
N VAL A 178 -7.09 -4.81 -13.76
CA VAL A 178 -7.78 -4.62 -15.06
C VAL A 178 -8.60 -5.85 -15.39
N ARG A 179 -9.77 -5.62 -16.01
CA ARG A 179 -10.73 -6.66 -16.41
C ARG A 179 -11.40 -7.41 -15.26
N ILE A 180 -11.24 -6.98 -14.01
CA ILE A 180 -12.00 -7.58 -12.90
C ILE A 180 -13.52 -7.47 -13.10
N THR A 181 -13.96 -6.47 -13.86
CA THR A 181 -15.35 -6.27 -14.27
C THR A 181 -15.91 -7.40 -15.12
N ASP A 182 -15.07 -8.12 -15.87
CA ASP A 182 -15.47 -9.31 -16.66
C ASP A 182 -15.99 -10.45 -15.74
N HIS A 183 -15.71 -10.38 -14.44
CA HIS A 183 -15.98 -11.41 -13.45
C HIS A 183 -17.10 -11.02 -12.46
N GLY A 184 -17.80 -9.92 -12.71
CA GLY A 184 -18.90 -9.42 -11.86
C GLY A 184 -20.00 -8.74 -12.69
N ASP A 185 -20.93 -8.08 -12.00
CA ASP A 185 -22.05 -7.37 -12.63
C ASP A 185 -21.61 -5.98 -13.12
N TRP A 186 -20.88 -5.96 -14.23
CA TRP A 186 -20.39 -4.71 -14.83
C TRP A 186 -21.54 -3.83 -15.35
N GLU A 187 -22.67 -4.42 -15.75
CA GLU A 187 -23.86 -3.67 -16.19
C GLU A 187 -24.41 -2.81 -15.05
N GLN A 188 -24.52 -3.36 -13.84
CA GLN A 188 -24.91 -2.59 -12.66
C GLN A 188 -23.88 -1.50 -12.33
N LEU A 189 -22.58 -1.79 -12.47
CA LEU A 189 -21.52 -0.81 -12.24
C LEU A 189 -21.66 0.40 -13.17
N VAL A 190 -21.83 0.18 -14.48
CA VAL A 190 -21.95 1.29 -15.45
C VAL A 190 -23.29 2.02 -15.33
N ARG A 191 -24.36 1.38 -14.84
CA ARG A 191 -25.60 2.09 -14.50
C ARG A 191 -25.38 3.11 -13.38
N ARG A 192 -24.52 2.80 -12.41
CA ARG A 192 -24.17 3.71 -11.30
C ARG A 192 -23.09 4.71 -11.69
N LYS A 193 -22.11 4.30 -12.49
CA LYS A 193 -20.96 5.10 -12.93
C LYS A 193 -20.78 4.97 -14.46
N PRO A 194 -21.60 5.68 -15.26
CA PRO A 194 -21.61 5.52 -16.73
C PRO A 194 -20.28 5.81 -17.41
N TYR A 195 -19.47 6.70 -16.84
CA TYR A 195 -18.15 7.07 -17.37
C TYR A 195 -17.15 5.90 -17.39
N PHE A 196 -17.38 4.84 -16.60
CA PHE A 196 -16.56 3.62 -16.67
C PHE A 196 -16.83 2.77 -17.91
N GLN A 197 -17.94 2.96 -18.61
CA GLN A 197 -18.33 2.10 -19.73
C GLN A 197 -17.23 1.99 -20.79
N GLN A 198 -16.72 3.13 -21.25
CA GLN A 198 -15.66 3.14 -22.27
C GLN A 198 -14.38 2.45 -21.76
N GLU A 199 -14.01 2.68 -20.49
CA GLU A 199 -12.80 2.10 -19.90
C GLU A 199 -12.89 0.57 -19.77
N ILE A 200 -14.08 0.07 -19.45
CA ILE A 200 -14.38 -1.36 -19.32
C ILE A 200 -14.35 -2.02 -20.71
N GLU A 201 -15.01 -1.42 -21.70
CA GLU A 201 -15.05 -1.91 -23.07
C GLU A 201 -13.64 -1.95 -23.70
N GLU A 202 -12.83 -0.94 -23.44
CA GLU A 202 -11.42 -0.85 -23.88
C GLU A 202 -10.44 -1.66 -23.01
N LYS A 203 -10.93 -2.31 -21.94
CA LYS A 203 -10.13 -3.13 -21.00
C LYS A 203 -8.97 -2.36 -20.40
N ARG A 204 -9.21 -1.10 -20.02
CA ARG A 204 -8.22 -0.20 -19.43
C ARG A 204 -8.54 0.25 -18.01
N LEU A 205 -9.76 0.02 -17.51
CA LEU A 205 -10.12 0.36 -16.12
C LEU A 205 -9.29 -0.45 -15.13
N GLY A 206 -8.42 0.22 -14.36
CA GLY A 206 -7.58 -0.40 -13.34
C GLY A 206 -6.14 -0.69 -13.78
N SER A 207 -5.52 -1.66 -13.10
CA SER A 207 -4.08 -1.84 -12.99
C SER A 207 -3.57 -3.12 -13.63
N LYS A 208 -2.71 -2.96 -14.63
CA LYS A 208 -2.06 -4.07 -15.34
C LYS A 208 -1.14 -4.85 -14.41
N ALA A 209 -0.50 -4.14 -13.47
CA ALA A 209 0.33 -4.74 -12.43
C ALA A 209 -0.51 -5.62 -11.49
N ALA A 210 -1.63 -5.09 -10.98
CA ALA A 210 -2.53 -5.85 -10.11
C ALA A 210 -3.12 -7.08 -10.82
N ALA A 211 -3.53 -6.95 -12.09
CA ALA A 211 -4.01 -8.08 -12.89
C ALA A 211 -2.95 -9.18 -13.08
N GLN A 212 -1.68 -8.80 -13.31
CA GLN A 212 -0.58 -9.77 -13.39
C GLN A 212 -0.39 -10.52 -12.08
N LEU A 213 -0.49 -9.82 -10.95
CA LEU A 213 -0.37 -10.42 -9.62
C LEU A 213 -1.56 -11.30 -9.27
N LEU A 214 -2.79 -10.91 -9.62
CA LEU A 214 -3.99 -11.72 -9.44
C LEU A 214 -3.88 -13.07 -10.15
N GLU A 215 -3.46 -13.07 -11.42
CA GLU A 215 -3.23 -14.30 -12.19
C GLU A 215 -2.08 -15.13 -11.62
N LYS A 216 -1.02 -14.49 -11.11
CA LYS A 216 0.15 -15.20 -10.59
C LYS A 216 -0.09 -15.83 -9.21
N LEU A 217 -0.68 -15.07 -8.30
CA LEU A 217 -0.75 -15.38 -6.87
C LEU A 217 -2.04 -16.11 -6.48
N LYS A 218 -3.13 -15.89 -7.22
CA LYS A 218 -4.42 -16.59 -7.06
C LYS A 218 -4.90 -16.65 -5.60
N PRO A 219 -4.90 -15.52 -4.86
CA PRO A 219 -5.25 -15.53 -3.44
C PRO A 219 -6.72 -15.90 -3.23
N GLN A 220 -7.09 -16.35 -2.03
CA GLN A 220 -8.50 -16.64 -1.74
C GLN A 220 -9.36 -15.37 -1.78
N TYR A 221 -8.82 -14.26 -1.27
CA TYR A 221 -9.46 -12.96 -1.25
C TYR A 221 -8.56 -11.90 -1.90
N TRP A 222 -9.19 -11.03 -2.69
CA TRP A 222 -8.56 -9.82 -3.22
C TRP A 222 -9.41 -8.61 -2.84
N PHE A 223 -8.81 -7.63 -2.16
CA PHE A 223 -9.52 -6.41 -1.75
C PHE A 223 -8.90 -5.17 -2.40
N SER A 224 -9.77 -4.28 -2.89
CA SER A 224 -9.38 -3.02 -3.52
C SER A 224 -10.27 -1.83 -3.15
N ALA A 225 -9.88 -0.62 -3.57
CA ALA A 225 -10.61 0.62 -3.31
C ALA A 225 -10.51 1.57 -4.51
N HIS A 226 -10.16 2.83 -4.29
CA HIS A 226 -9.87 3.88 -5.29
C HIS A 226 -11.05 4.38 -6.12
N LEU A 227 -11.85 3.49 -6.72
CA LEU A 227 -12.92 3.86 -7.66
C LEU A 227 -14.21 4.33 -6.97
N HIS A 228 -14.21 4.49 -5.65
CA HIS A 228 -15.32 4.98 -4.83
C HIS A 228 -16.66 4.32 -5.18
N CYS A 229 -16.65 2.99 -5.21
CA CYS A 229 -17.85 2.17 -5.36
C CYS A 229 -17.61 0.76 -4.88
N ARG A 230 -18.69 0.13 -4.40
CA ARG A 230 -18.72 -1.30 -4.13
C ARG A 230 -18.81 -2.10 -5.43
N PHE A 231 -17.94 -3.09 -5.56
CA PHE A 231 -18.02 -4.08 -6.63
C PHE A 231 -17.52 -5.44 -6.15
N ALA A 232 -18.24 -6.51 -6.50
CA ALA A 232 -17.88 -7.87 -6.13
C ALA A 232 -17.77 -8.73 -7.38
N ALA A 233 -16.76 -9.60 -7.41
CA ALA A 233 -16.49 -10.48 -8.53
C ALA A 233 -15.92 -11.82 -8.07
N LEU A 234 -16.10 -12.86 -8.89
CA LEU A 234 -15.55 -14.19 -8.66
C LEU A 234 -14.63 -14.57 -9.82
N VAL A 235 -13.33 -14.68 -9.52
CA VAL A 235 -12.32 -14.97 -10.53
C VAL A 235 -11.96 -16.44 -10.46
N GLN A 236 -12.41 -17.22 -11.44
CA GLN A 236 -12.12 -18.64 -11.59
C GLN A 236 -10.76 -18.83 -12.26
N HIS A 237 -9.79 -19.42 -11.56
CA HIS A 237 -8.43 -19.63 -12.06
C HIS A 237 -8.27 -20.95 -12.80
N GLY A 238 -8.72 -20.99 -14.06
CA GLY A 238 -8.72 -22.21 -14.87
C GLY A 238 -9.84 -23.17 -14.50
N GLU A 239 -10.08 -24.17 -15.35
CA GLU A 239 -11.17 -25.15 -15.17
C GLU A 239 -10.92 -26.02 -13.93
N GLY A 240 -11.85 -25.99 -12.96
CA GLY A 240 -11.72 -26.70 -11.68
C GLY A 240 -10.65 -26.15 -10.72
N GLY A 241 -10.04 -25.01 -11.04
CA GLY A 241 -9.03 -24.37 -10.20
C GLY A 241 -9.61 -23.57 -9.02
N PRO A 242 -8.75 -22.89 -8.23
CA PRO A 242 -9.20 -22.06 -7.12
C PRO A 242 -10.00 -20.84 -7.62
N VAL A 243 -10.81 -20.28 -6.72
CA VAL A 243 -11.59 -19.06 -6.97
C VAL A 243 -11.08 -17.95 -6.06
N THR A 244 -10.74 -16.81 -6.64
CA THR A 244 -10.52 -15.58 -5.87
C THR A 244 -11.83 -14.82 -5.71
N LYS A 245 -12.17 -14.48 -4.46
CA LYS A 245 -13.27 -13.58 -4.13
C LYS A 245 -12.75 -12.15 -4.13
N PHE A 246 -13.13 -11.38 -5.15
CA PHE A 246 -12.78 -9.97 -5.26
C PHE A 246 -13.86 -9.11 -4.62
N LEU A 247 -13.44 -8.10 -3.86
CA LEU A 247 -14.32 -7.05 -3.34
C LEU A 247 -13.60 -5.71 -3.38
N ALA A 248 -14.25 -4.72 -3.98
CA ALA A 248 -13.90 -3.33 -3.85
C ALA A 248 -14.92 -2.59 -2.98
N LEU A 249 -14.45 -1.59 -2.24
CA LEU A 249 -15.26 -0.78 -1.33
C LEU A 249 -15.07 0.72 -1.58
N ASP A 250 -16.04 1.49 -1.10
CA ASP A 250 -16.12 2.94 -1.25
C ASP A 250 -15.26 3.69 -0.19
N LYS A 251 -15.25 5.04 -0.25
CA LYS A 251 -14.67 5.91 0.78
C LYS A 251 -15.59 6.06 1.99
N CYS A 252 -15.00 6.31 3.17
CA CYS A 252 -15.73 6.48 4.44
C CYS A 252 -16.64 7.73 4.46
N LEU A 253 -17.82 7.63 3.85
CA LEU A 253 -18.84 8.67 3.81
C LEU A 253 -20.23 8.14 4.18
N PRO A 254 -21.14 9.00 4.66
CA PRO A 254 -22.51 8.60 4.99
C PRO A 254 -23.23 7.90 3.82
N GLY A 255 -23.86 6.76 4.12
CA GLY A 255 -24.65 6.00 3.14
C GLY A 255 -23.82 5.25 2.08
N ARG A 256 -22.49 5.25 2.16
CA ARG A 256 -21.61 4.54 1.23
C ARG A 256 -21.22 3.15 1.76
N ASP A 257 -20.90 2.26 0.83
CA ASP A 257 -20.45 0.89 1.10
C ASP A 257 -18.93 0.82 1.34
N PHE A 258 -18.43 1.50 2.37
CA PHE A 258 -16.98 1.65 2.62
C PHE A 258 -16.36 0.55 3.49
N LEU A 259 -17.20 -0.26 4.15
CA LEU A 259 -16.76 -1.24 5.15
C LEU A 259 -17.48 -2.56 4.98
N GLN A 260 -16.74 -3.67 5.04
CA GLN A 260 -17.31 -5.02 5.08
C GLN A 260 -16.55 -5.92 6.06
N VAL A 261 -17.27 -6.66 6.90
CA VAL A 261 -16.66 -7.71 7.74
C VAL A 261 -16.76 -9.04 7.00
N VAL A 262 -15.64 -9.74 6.91
CA VAL A 262 -15.53 -11.10 6.37
C VAL A 262 -15.08 -12.08 7.44
N GLU A 263 -15.54 -13.31 7.35
CA GLU A 263 -15.06 -14.41 8.18
C GLU A 263 -14.10 -15.27 7.38
N ILE A 264 -12.91 -15.46 7.92
CA ILE A 264 -11.84 -16.24 7.31
C ILE A 264 -11.46 -17.37 8.27
N GLU A 265 -11.39 -18.57 7.71
CA GLU A 265 -10.95 -19.75 8.45
C GLU A 265 -9.51 -19.56 8.93
N SER A 266 -9.31 -19.70 10.23
CA SER A 266 -8.02 -19.49 10.87
C SER A 266 -7.88 -20.44 12.04
N GLU A 267 -6.66 -20.89 12.30
CA GLU A 267 -6.37 -21.64 13.51
C GLU A 267 -6.44 -20.72 14.75
N PRO A 268 -6.70 -21.27 15.94
CA PRO A 268 -6.56 -20.51 17.18
C PRO A 268 -5.11 -20.07 17.36
N GLY A 269 -4.88 -18.80 17.62
CA GLY A 269 -3.52 -18.33 17.90
C GLY A 269 -3.50 -16.91 18.40
N PRO A 270 -2.36 -16.41 18.91
CA PRO A 270 -2.21 -14.98 19.09
C PRO A 270 -2.32 -14.32 17.71
N TYR A 271 -3.33 -13.47 17.56
CA TYR A 271 -3.56 -12.68 16.35
C TYR A 271 -2.61 -11.49 16.36
N GLU A 272 -1.37 -11.77 15.97
CA GLU A 272 -0.25 -10.83 15.96
C GLU A 272 0.40 -10.79 14.58
N ILE A 273 0.92 -9.62 14.20
CA ILE A 273 1.67 -9.44 12.96
C ILE A 273 3.06 -10.07 13.11
N GLN A 274 3.45 -10.87 12.14
CA GLN A 274 4.76 -11.50 12.04
C GLN A 274 5.34 -11.33 10.64
N TYR A 275 6.67 -11.25 10.57
CA TYR A 275 7.37 -11.30 9.30
C TYR A 275 7.12 -12.61 8.56
N ASP A 276 6.95 -12.51 7.25
CA ASP A 276 6.89 -13.67 6.36
C ASP A 276 8.29 -14.06 5.90
N GLU A 277 8.67 -15.32 6.14
CA GLU A 277 10.00 -15.86 5.83
C GLU A 277 10.33 -15.76 4.34
N GLU A 278 9.39 -16.11 3.46
CA GLU A 278 9.58 -16.09 2.01
C GLU A 278 9.74 -14.64 1.52
N TRP A 279 8.92 -13.72 2.01
CA TRP A 279 9.02 -12.30 1.66
C TRP A 279 10.34 -11.66 2.07
N LEU A 280 10.84 -11.99 3.27
CA LEU A 280 12.15 -11.52 3.71
C LEU A 280 13.28 -12.09 2.84
N ALA A 281 13.18 -13.34 2.39
CA ALA A 281 14.14 -13.94 1.47
C ALA A 281 14.10 -13.27 0.09
N ILE A 282 12.91 -13.01 -0.46
CA ILE A 282 12.72 -12.25 -1.71
C ILE A 282 13.34 -10.86 -1.59
N THR A 283 13.05 -10.16 -0.49
CA THR A 283 13.56 -8.81 -0.21
C THR A 283 15.09 -8.81 -0.16
N ARG A 284 15.70 -9.74 0.58
CA ARG A 284 17.16 -9.88 0.65
C ARG A 284 17.78 -10.17 -0.71
N ASN A 285 17.21 -11.12 -1.45
CA ASN A 285 17.72 -11.50 -2.76
C ASN A 285 17.64 -10.37 -3.79
N LEU A 286 16.58 -9.56 -3.78
CA LEU A 286 16.35 -8.52 -4.79
C LEU A 286 16.83 -7.12 -4.37
N ASN A 287 17.40 -6.96 -3.17
CA ASN A 287 17.80 -5.63 -2.68
C ASN A 287 18.92 -5.00 -3.53
N TYR A 288 19.81 -5.80 -4.14
CA TYR A 288 20.94 -5.28 -4.91
C TYR A 288 20.54 -4.65 -6.25
N VAL A 289 19.33 -4.94 -6.74
CA VAL A 289 18.76 -4.35 -7.97
C VAL A 289 17.69 -3.31 -7.67
N PHE A 290 17.57 -2.83 -6.43
CA PHE A 290 16.62 -1.79 -6.02
C PHE A 290 16.86 -0.48 -6.81
N PRO A 291 15.94 -0.09 -7.71
CA PRO A 291 16.16 1.08 -8.56
C PRO A 291 15.79 2.38 -7.83
N LEU A 292 16.78 3.18 -7.47
CA LEU A 292 16.59 4.49 -6.79
C LEU A 292 16.83 5.69 -7.72
N THR A 293 16.78 5.46 -9.03
CA THR A 293 16.96 6.47 -10.07
C THR A 293 15.82 6.37 -11.07
N PRO A 294 15.63 7.34 -11.98
CA PRO A 294 14.65 7.22 -13.06
C PRO A 294 14.91 6.06 -14.04
N LYS A 295 15.98 5.28 -13.85
CA LYS A 295 16.26 4.10 -14.68
C LYS A 295 15.57 2.86 -14.11
N ALA A 296 15.14 1.99 -15.03
CA ALA A 296 14.61 0.68 -14.69
C ALA A 296 15.60 -0.17 -13.88
N ALA A 297 15.07 -1.03 -13.02
CA ALA A 297 15.83 -2.08 -12.37
C ALA A 297 16.49 -3.02 -13.39
N ASP A 298 17.75 -3.38 -13.15
CA ASP A 298 18.47 -4.33 -13.99
C ASP A 298 18.29 -5.75 -13.48
N PHE A 299 17.38 -6.50 -14.09
CA PHE A 299 17.14 -7.90 -13.72
C PHE A 299 18.04 -8.90 -14.46
N ARG A 300 19.01 -8.44 -15.27
CA ARG A 300 19.90 -9.34 -16.01
C ARG A 300 20.82 -10.06 -15.03
N GLY A 301 20.88 -11.39 -15.14
CA GLY A 301 21.72 -12.21 -14.27
C GLY A 301 21.18 -12.38 -12.84
N VAL A 302 19.96 -11.92 -12.55
CA VAL A 302 19.32 -12.19 -11.26
C VAL A 302 19.03 -13.67 -11.14
N ASN A 303 19.58 -14.31 -10.10
CA ASN A 303 19.20 -15.66 -9.72
C ASN A 303 17.91 -15.62 -8.89
N PHE A 304 16.86 -16.26 -9.40
CA PHE A 304 15.57 -16.39 -8.70
C PHE A 304 15.45 -17.69 -7.88
N GLU A 305 16.51 -18.50 -7.83
CA GLU A 305 16.59 -19.62 -6.90
C GLU A 305 16.87 -19.10 -5.48
N MET A 306 15.86 -19.23 -4.60
CA MET A 306 15.86 -18.61 -3.27
C MET A 306 16.02 -19.61 -2.13
N GLU A 307 16.21 -20.91 -2.40
CA GLU A 307 16.21 -21.97 -1.37
C GLU A 307 17.26 -21.70 -0.27
N ASP A 308 18.48 -21.34 -0.64
CA ASP A 308 19.55 -21.05 0.31
C ASP A 308 19.29 -19.74 1.07
N CYS A 309 18.82 -18.70 0.38
CA CYS A 309 18.46 -17.43 1.00
C CYS A 309 17.30 -17.61 2.00
N ARG A 310 16.34 -18.46 1.67
CA ARG A 310 15.18 -18.78 2.49
C ARG A 310 15.58 -19.56 3.74
N LYS A 311 16.43 -20.59 3.61
CA LYS A 311 17.02 -21.31 4.75
C LYS A 311 17.78 -20.37 5.68
N TRP A 312 18.55 -19.44 5.11
CA TRP A 312 19.28 -18.44 5.87
C TRP A 312 18.35 -17.51 6.66
N VAL A 313 17.31 -16.95 6.01
CA VAL A 313 16.32 -16.10 6.67
C VAL A 313 15.58 -16.86 7.78
N LYS A 314 15.21 -18.11 7.51
CA LYS A 314 14.58 -18.99 8.50
C LYS A 314 15.43 -19.15 9.75
N SER A 315 16.74 -19.38 9.61
CA SER A 315 17.67 -19.47 10.76
C SER A 315 17.69 -18.16 11.56
N LYS A 316 17.77 -17.01 10.89
CA LYS A 316 17.74 -15.70 11.56
C LYS A 316 16.42 -15.47 12.32
N LEU A 317 15.29 -15.84 11.74
CA LEU A 317 13.98 -15.72 12.40
C LEU A 317 13.81 -16.71 13.55
N GLN A 318 14.43 -17.89 13.52
CA GLN A 318 14.42 -18.83 14.63
C GLN A 318 15.22 -18.32 15.84
N GLU A 319 16.35 -17.65 15.59
CA GLU A 319 17.18 -17.07 16.65
C GLU A 319 16.55 -15.82 17.29
N ARG A 320 15.93 -14.97 16.47
CA ARG A 320 15.45 -13.63 16.89
C ARG A 320 13.94 -13.56 17.15
N GLY A 321 13.15 -14.44 16.53
CA GLY A 321 11.70 -14.39 16.49
C GLY A 321 11.12 -13.66 15.26
N CYS A 322 9.84 -13.89 14.98
CA CYS A 322 9.18 -13.36 13.77
C CYS A 322 8.49 -12.00 13.94
N LYS A 323 8.29 -11.51 15.17
CA LYS A 323 7.54 -10.26 15.42
C LYS A 323 8.31 -9.03 14.95
N PRO A 324 7.74 -8.05 14.22
CA PRO A 324 8.42 -6.78 13.95
C PRO A 324 8.84 -6.05 15.25
N PRO A 325 9.84 -5.15 15.22
CA PRO A 325 10.16 -4.30 16.38
C PRO A 325 8.96 -3.40 16.72
N GLU A 326 8.91 -2.88 17.94
CA GLU A 326 7.86 -1.95 18.37
C GLU A 326 7.90 -0.61 17.61
N PHE A 327 6.78 0.10 17.61
CA PHE A 327 6.66 1.43 17.04
C PHE A 327 7.63 2.44 17.67
N VAL A 328 8.24 3.28 16.84
CA VAL A 328 9.09 4.40 17.28
C VAL A 328 8.71 5.67 16.51
N ARG A 329 8.45 6.76 17.24
CA ARG A 329 8.24 8.08 16.64
C ARG A 329 9.54 8.62 16.05
N THR A 330 9.50 9.04 14.80
CA THR A 330 10.62 9.59 14.02
C THR A 330 10.60 11.12 13.91
N VAL A 331 9.44 11.76 14.09
CA VAL A 331 9.26 13.22 14.00
C VAL A 331 8.32 13.74 15.09
N PRO A 332 8.34 15.05 15.41
CA PRO A 332 7.32 15.67 16.26
C PRO A 332 5.91 15.52 15.67
N CYS A 333 4.94 15.26 16.53
CA CYS A 333 3.52 15.20 16.16
C CYS A 333 2.96 16.60 15.95
N TYR A 334 1.85 16.70 15.22
CA TYR A 334 1.03 17.91 15.21
C TYR A 334 0.57 18.27 16.63
N ASP A 335 0.63 19.57 16.95
CA ASP A 335 0.10 20.14 18.17
C ASP A 335 -0.81 21.33 17.79
N PRO A 336 -2.13 21.22 17.95
CA PRO A 336 -3.05 22.30 17.60
C PRO A 336 -2.92 23.54 18.50
N SER A 337 -2.20 23.44 19.64
CA SER A 337 -1.99 24.55 20.57
C SER A 337 -0.75 25.39 20.25
N GLN A 338 0.16 24.89 19.40
CA GLN A 338 1.38 25.60 19.02
C GLN A 338 1.20 26.35 17.69
N ALA A 339 1.74 27.56 17.63
CA ALA A 339 1.86 28.31 16.38
C ALA A 339 2.85 27.62 15.43
N ASP A 340 2.64 27.82 14.12
CA ASP A 340 3.41 27.13 13.08
C ASP A 340 4.90 27.42 13.17
N VAL A 341 5.65 26.45 13.70
CA VAL A 341 7.10 26.42 13.57
C VAL A 341 7.39 25.79 12.21
N ASN A 342 7.60 26.64 11.19
CA ASN A 342 8.12 26.23 9.88
C ASN A 342 9.56 25.72 10.03
N GLY A 343 9.73 24.54 10.61
CA GLY A 343 10.97 23.78 10.56
C GLY A 343 11.02 23.05 9.24
N ASP A 344 11.72 23.63 8.26
CA ASP A 344 11.99 23.00 6.98
C ASP A 344 13.03 21.89 7.19
N SER A 345 12.59 20.73 7.69
CA SER A 345 13.42 19.54 7.73
C SER A 345 13.33 18.87 6.37
N SER A 346 14.29 19.20 5.50
CA SER A 346 14.39 18.69 4.13
C SER A 346 14.88 17.23 4.04
N VAL A 347 15.10 16.56 5.17
CA VAL A 347 15.67 15.21 5.23
C VAL A 347 14.68 14.26 5.89
N ASN A 348 14.23 13.26 5.15
CA ASN A 348 13.46 12.16 5.71
C ASN A 348 14.32 11.45 6.78
N PRO A 349 13.87 11.34 8.04
CA PRO A 349 14.62 10.65 9.06
C PRO A 349 14.72 9.16 8.75
N ARG A 350 15.84 8.54 9.11
CA ARG A 350 15.93 7.07 9.08
C ARG A 350 15.00 6.48 10.12
N ASN A 351 14.08 5.62 9.68
CA ASN A 351 13.21 4.92 10.60
C ASN A 351 13.96 3.78 11.33
N PRO A 352 13.97 3.74 12.68
CA PRO A 352 14.63 2.68 13.43
C PRO A 352 14.11 1.27 13.11
N GLN A 353 12.84 1.13 12.73
CA GLN A 353 12.25 -0.16 12.35
C GLN A 353 12.82 -0.66 11.02
N THR A 354 13.00 0.24 10.05
CA THR A 354 13.62 -0.08 8.77
C THR A 354 15.11 -0.37 8.92
N GLU A 355 15.82 0.42 9.72
CA GLU A 355 17.23 0.11 10.05
C GLU A 355 17.36 -1.26 10.71
N TYR A 356 16.44 -1.59 11.63
CA TYR A 356 16.40 -2.88 12.29
C TYR A 356 16.23 -4.03 11.29
N LEU A 357 15.24 -3.92 10.40
CA LEU A 357 14.96 -4.94 9.38
C LEU A 357 16.16 -5.14 8.45
N LEU A 358 16.76 -4.05 7.97
CA LEU A 358 17.92 -4.12 7.08
C LEU A 358 19.15 -4.72 7.78
N ARG A 359 19.37 -4.44 9.06
CA ARG A 359 20.40 -5.10 9.87
C ARG A 359 20.12 -6.60 10.04
N LEU A 360 18.88 -6.98 10.34
CA LEU A 360 18.46 -8.38 10.43
C LEU A 360 18.75 -9.14 9.12
N LEU A 361 18.49 -8.48 7.99
CA LEU A 361 18.75 -9.02 6.67
C LEU A 361 20.17 -8.78 6.16
N GLU A 362 21.09 -8.21 6.94
CA GLU A 362 22.46 -7.85 6.51
C GLU A 362 22.48 -7.08 5.17
N LEU A 363 21.63 -6.05 5.06
CA LEU A 363 21.48 -5.19 3.89
C LEU A 363 21.90 -3.74 4.19
N PRO A 364 22.39 -2.99 3.19
CA PRO A 364 22.67 -1.57 3.34
C PRO A 364 21.37 -0.74 3.42
N TYR A 365 21.45 0.40 4.11
CA TYR A 365 20.38 1.40 4.10
C TYR A 365 20.47 2.26 2.84
N LEU A 366 19.51 2.10 1.93
CA LEU A 366 19.54 2.76 0.61
C LEU A 366 18.56 3.93 0.46
N LEU A 367 17.62 4.13 1.38
CA LEU A 367 16.52 5.10 1.22
C LEU A 367 16.95 6.58 1.25
N ASP A 368 18.17 6.86 1.74
CA ASP A 368 18.78 8.19 1.74
C ASP A 368 19.41 8.58 0.40
N ARG A 369 19.54 7.64 -0.54
CA ARG A 369 20.25 7.94 -1.80
C ARG A 369 19.42 8.90 -2.63
N ASN A 370 20.02 10.04 -2.94
CA ASN A 370 19.49 11.04 -3.86
C ASN A 370 19.88 10.70 -5.31
N SER A 371 19.03 11.11 -6.25
CA SER A 371 19.18 10.91 -7.69
C SER A 371 20.40 11.60 -8.32
N GLU A 372 21.03 12.57 -7.63
CA GLU A 372 22.11 13.41 -8.19
C GLU A 372 23.54 12.90 -8.00
N GLY A 373 23.74 11.77 -7.32
CA GLY A 373 25.10 11.23 -7.11
C GLY A 373 25.59 10.38 -8.28
N LYS A 374 26.84 10.58 -8.71
CA LYS A 374 27.70 9.54 -9.35
C LYS A 374 27.98 8.40 -8.34
N ASP A 375 26.93 7.92 -7.71
CA ASP A 375 26.99 7.02 -6.60
C ASP A 375 27.11 5.62 -7.20
N VAL A 376 28.35 5.14 -7.24
CA VAL A 376 28.65 3.76 -7.64
C VAL A 376 27.72 2.86 -6.82
N SER A 377 27.00 1.97 -7.50
CA SER A 377 26.20 0.97 -6.80
C SER A 377 27.07 0.33 -5.71
N PRO A 378 26.59 0.19 -4.44
CA PRO A 378 27.34 -0.58 -3.43
C PRO A 378 27.61 -2.01 -3.90
N TYR A 379 26.90 -2.46 -4.94
CA TYR A 379 27.13 -3.67 -5.70
C TYR A 379 27.86 -3.33 -7.00
N SER A 380 29.17 -3.52 -7.03
CA SER A 380 30.02 -3.24 -8.19
C SER A 380 29.53 -4.03 -9.42
N SER A 381 29.31 -3.35 -10.55
CA SER A 381 29.25 -4.01 -11.86
C SER A 381 29.66 -3.08 -13.00
N LEU A 382 30.47 -3.67 -13.89
CA LEU A 382 31.18 -3.07 -15.02
C LEU A 382 30.28 -2.97 -16.27
N ILE A 383 30.60 -1.98 -17.11
CA ILE A 383 30.33 -1.83 -18.56
C ILE A 383 29.14 -0.90 -18.97
N PRO A 384 29.33 0.03 -19.93
CA PRO A 384 28.40 1.14 -20.24
C PRO A 384 27.33 0.78 -21.30
N ARG A 385 26.19 1.50 -21.27
CA ARG A 385 25.11 1.46 -22.28
C ARG A 385 25.06 2.75 -23.12
N GLY A 386 24.68 2.61 -24.39
CA GLY A 386 24.34 3.70 -25.33
C GLY A 386 22.88 4.20 -25.20
N PRO A 387 22.47 5.20 -26.00
CA PRO A 387 21.28 6.02 -25.76
C PRO A 387 19.99 5.40 -26.33
N ALA A 388 18.85 5.77 -25.74
CA ALA A 388 17.50 5.40 -26.17
C ALA A 388 16.68 6.65 -26.49
N ASP A 389 15.88 6.57 -27.56
CA ASP A 389 14.97 7.61 -28.05
C ASP A 389 13.63 7.61 -27.29
N ASN A 390 13.12 8.81 -27.04
CA ASN A 390 11.82 9.10 -26.44
C ASN A 390 10.80 9.44 -27.54
N ASN A 391 9.60 8.89 -27.44
CA ASN A 391 8.37 9.51 -27.97
C ASN A 391 7.23 9.21 -26.98
N SER A 392 6.64 10.26 -26.41
CA SER A 392 5.47 10.21 -25.54
C SER A 392 4.28 10.88 -26.24
N GLU A 393 3.13 10.24 -26.20
CA GLU A 393 1.84 10.89 -26.41
C GLU A 393 1.00 10.64 -25.15
N ASP A 394 0.69 11.74 -24.46
CA ASP A 394 -0.06 11.77 -23.20
C ASP A 394 -1.58 11.85 -23.49
N ILE A 395 -2.36 11.10 -22.73
CA ILE A 395 -3.79 11.37 -22.51
C ILE A 395 -3.97 11.56 -21.00
N PRO A 396 -4.44 12.72 -20.51
CA PRO A 396 -4.70 12.93 -19.10
C PRO A 396 -5.87 12.07 -18.64
N ILE A 397 -5.66 11.31 -17.57
CA ILE A 397 -6.74 10.93 -16.66
C ILE A 397 -6.79 12.06 -15.64
N ASP A 398 -7.87 12.83 -15.64
CA ASP A 398 -8.17 13.75 -14.56
C ASP A 398 -8.41 12.93 -13.29
N ASP A 399 -7.36 12.74 -12.49
CA ASP A 399 -7.43 12.21 -11.12
C ASP A 399 -7.98 13.29 -10.15
N VAL A 400 -8.90 14.14 -10.62
CA VAL A 400 -9.61 15.11 -9.78
C VAL A 400 -10.92 14.44 -9.37
N ASP A 401 -11.06 14.14 -8.08
CA ASP A 401 -12.34 13.81 -7.45
C ASP A 401 -13.29 15.03 -7.56
N ASP A 402 -13.79 15.33 -8.76
CA ASP A 402 -14.90 16.25 -8.99
C ASP A 402 -16.21 15.45 -8.92
N ASP A 403 -16.59 15.02 -7.72
CA ASP A 403 -17.91 14.44 -7.43
C ASP A 403 -18.36 14.72 -5.98
N ASP A 404 -18.02 15.89 -5.44
CA ASP A 404 -18.53 16.39 -4.15
C ASP A 404 -19.51 17.59 -4.36
N ASP A 405 -20.35 17.55 -5.40
CA ASP A 405 -21.49 18.46 -5.54
C ASP A 405 -22.82 17.69 -5.68
N GLU A 406 -23.10 16.79 -4.73
CA GLU A 406 -24.50 16.49 -4.41
C GLU A 406 -24.96 17.47 -3.33
N GLY A 407 -25.68 18.49 -3.79
CA GLY A 407 -26.21 19.59 -2.98
C GLY A 407 -26.94 19.11 -1.73
N LEU A 408 -26.56 19.71 -0.60
CA LEU A 408 -27.34 19.69 0.63
C LEU A 408 -28.78 20.15 0.34
N PRO A 409 -29.82 19.41 0.73
CA PRO A 409 -31.16 19.96 0.75
C PRO A 409 -31.18 21.03 1.84
N THR A 410 -31.37 22.29 1.43
CA THR A 410 -31.69 23.37 2.36
C THR A 410 -33.04 23.06 2.99
N GLU A 411 -33.04 22.68 4.27
CA GLU A 411 -34.24 22.72 5.09
C GLU A 411 -34.57 24.18 5.46
N THR A 412 -35.85 24.49 5.30
CA THR A 412 -36.62 25.71 5.63
C THR A 412 -36.65 26.86 4.63
#